data_AF-A0A7X8RCT7-F1
#
_entry.id   AF-A0A7X8RCT7-F1
#
_cell.length_a   1.000
_cell.length_b   1.000
_cell.length_c   1.000
_cell.angle_alpha   90.00
_cell.angle_beta   90.00
_cell.angle_gamma   90.00
#
_symmetry.space_group_name_H-M   'P 1'
#
loop_
_entity.id
_entity.type
_entity.pdbx_description
1 polymer ?
#
loop_
_entity_poly.entity_id
_entity_poly.type
_entity_poly.pdbx_seq_one_letter_code
_entity_poly.pdbx_strand_id
1 'polypeptide(L)'
;MLRVSKQLEESQVSAYMGWKYVRYTQDNKSIIFIIDPMIGRPDLVYVPDEASWKKTAPKWAKNLRSHILNVLKSIPWNRKLDWVNTKTKVIEKDIVEEFIFPGTPEATLGGRKYSAFGLFEPGSPVSPEEAHELWCDLEKKFAEETRGIVTVYSKKAKPHSVFNKIALPALQNNARVSLEYID
;
A
#
# COMPACT_ATOMS: atom_id res chain seq x y z
N MET A 1 -45.71 25.81 2.19
CA MET A 1 -44.55 26.29 1.40
C MET A 1 -43.53 25.15 1.38
N LEU A 2 -43.46 24.43 0.26
CA LEU A 2 -42.58 23.27 0.08
C LEU A 2 -41.12 23.72 0.08
N ARG A 3 -40.31 23.22 1.02
CA ARG A 3 -38.85 23.20 0.85
C ARG A 3 -38.48 21.90 0.18
N VAL A 4 -38.11 22.04 -1.09
CA VAL A 4 -37.58 20.98 -1.94
C VAL A 4 -36.37 20.35 -1.24
N SER A 5 -36.50 19.08 -0.85
CA SER A 5 -35.38 18.23 -0.47
C SER A 5 -34.59 17.89 -1.73
N LYS A 6 -33.42 18.49 -1.87
CA LYS A 6 -32.40 18.04 -2.82
C LYS A 6 -31.14 17.68 -2.03
N GLN A 7 -31.23 16.64 -1.21
CA GLN A 7 -30.03 15.90 -0.81
C GLN A 7 -29.65 15.04 -2.01
N LEU A 8 -28.81 15.61 -2.88
CA LEU A 8 -27.90 14.80 -3.65
C LEU A 8 -26.83 14.37 -2.66
N GLU A 9 -26.86 13.12 -2.23
CA GLU A 9 -25.75 12.51 -1.49
C GLU A 9 -24.54 12.51 -2.42
N GLU A 10 -23.68 13.51 -2.30
CA GLU A 10 -22.33 13.43 -2.85
C GLU A 10 -21.65 12.29 -2.11
N SER A 11 -21.37 11.19 -2.81
CA SER A 11 -20.61 10.09 -2.25
C SER A 11 -19.29 10.64 -1.71
N GLN A 12 -19.01 10.39 -0.43
CA GLN A 12 -17.79 10.88 0.19
C GLN A 12 -16.65 10.00 -0.32
N VAL A 13 -15.92 10.52 -1.31
CA VAL A 13 -14.73 9.88 -1.86
C VAL A 13 -13.51 10.38 -1.10
N SER A 14 -12.68 9.45 -0.63
CA SER A 14 -11.37 9.77 -0.05
C SER A 14 -10.32 8.78 -0.50
N ALA A 15 -9.06 9.18 -0.41
CA ALA A 15 -7.92 8.33 -0.71
C ALA A 15 -6.87 8.50 0.37
N TYR A 16 -6.08 7.45 0.58
CA TYR A 16 -5.02 7.43 1.58
C TYR A 16 -3.86 6.55 1.10
N MET A 17 -2.62 6.95 1.40
CA MET A 17 -1.43 6.19 1.04
C MET A 17 -0.63 5.73 2.26
N GLY A 18 -0.53 4.41 2.41
CA GLY A 18 0.41 3.77 3.33
C GLY A 18 1.75 3.46 2.67
N TRP A 19 2.62 2.79 3.40
CA TRP A 19 3.91 2.33 2.89
C TRP A 19 3.74 1.20 1.88
N LYS A 20 2.90 0.20 2.20
CA LYS A 20 2.67 -0.99 1.34
C LYS A 20 1.35 -0.98 0.59
N TYR A 21 0.60 0.12 0.62
CA TYR A 21 -0.69 0.18 -0.05
C TYR A 21 -1.16 1.60 -0.38
N VAL A 22 -2.08 1.69 -1.34
CA VAL A 22 -2.95 2.86 -1.55
C VAL A 22 -4.40 2.43 -1.45
N ARG A 23 -5.21 3.25 -0.78
CA ARG A 23 -6.63 3.01 -0.49
C ARG A 23 -7.48 4.04 -1.22
N TYR A 24 -8.49 3.57 -1.92
CA TYR A 24 -9.62 4.38 -2.39
C TYR A 24 -10.83 4.02 -1.55
N THR A 25 -11.49 5.00 -0.98
CA THR A 25 -12.69 4.84 -0.17
C THR A 25 -13.85 5.58 -0.83
N GLN A 26 -14.99 4.91 -0.91
CA GLN A 26 -16.24 5.50 -1.32
C GLN A 26 -17.33 5.01 -0.36
N ASP A 27 -17.97 5.98 0.29
CA ASP A 27 -18.96 5.73 1.34
C ASP A 27 -18.33 4.89 2.48
N ASN A 28 -18.86 3.71 2.78
CA ASN A 28 -18.35 2.82 3.84
C ASN A 28 -17.45 1.68 3.33
N LYS A 29 -17.11 1.66 2.04
CA LYS A 29 -16.30 0.61 1.41
C LYS A 29 -15.02 1.18 0.81
N SER A 30 -14.03 0.32 0.66
CA SER A 30 -12.74 0.71 0.09
C SER A 30 -12.13 -0.38 -0.77
N ILE A 31 -11.36 0.04 -1.78
CA ILE A 31 -10.49 -0.81 -2.58
C ILE A 31 -9.05 -0.52 -2.21
N ILE A 32 -8.29 -1.58 -1.95
CA ILE A 32 -6.86 -1.52 -1.61
C ILE A 32 -6.03 -2.03 -2.78
N PHE A 33 -4.98 -1.28 -3.12
CA PHE A 33 -3.93 -1.71 -4.05
C PHE A 33 -2.62 -1.84 -3.30
N ILE A 34 -1.93 -2.98 -3.48
CA ILE A 34 -0.65 -3.25 -2.83
C ILE A 34 0.46 -2.48 -3.54
N ILE A 35 1.38 -1.94 -2.76
CA ILE A 35 2.58 -1.25 -3.22
C ILE A 35 3.81 -2.06 -2.81
N ASP A 36 4.67 -2.35 -3.78
CA ASP A 36 6.06 -2.75 -3.52
C ASP A 36 6.95 -1.50 -3.55
N PRO A 37 7.53 -1.09 -2.41
CA PRO A 37 8.50 -0.01 -2.39
C PRO A 37 9.82 -0.46 -3.03
N MET A 38 10.47 0.45 -3.76
CA MET A 38 11.61 0.20 -4.64
C MET A 38 12.75 1.20 -4.40
N ILE A 39 13.98 0.72 -4.51
CA ILE A 39 15.20 1.53 -4.39
C ILE A 39 15.61 2.08 -5.76
N GLY A 40 15.74 3.41 -5.83
CA GLY A 40 16.26 4.14 -7.00
C GLY A 40 15.33 4.13 -8.21
N ARG A 41 14.04 3.82 -8.04
CA ARG A 41 13.02 3.83 -9.09
C ARG A 41 11.62 4.02 -8.48
N PRO A 42 10.59 4.32 -9.29
CA PRO A 42 9.22 4.41 -8.79
C PRO A 42 8.75 3.13 -8.10
N ASP A 43 7.89 3.30 -7.10
CA ASP A 43 7.26 2.21 -6.37
C ASP A 43 6.16 1.56 -7.20
N LEU A 44 6.03 0.23 -7.12
CA LEU A 44 5.12 -0.52 -7.98
C LEU A 44 3.76 -0.67 -7.31
N VAL A 45 2.72 -0.10 -7.90
CA VAL A 45 1.33 -0.28 -7.48
C VAL A 45 0.69 -1.38 -8.31
N TYR A 46 0.28 -2.48 -7.66
CA TYR A 46 -0.33 -3.61 -8.34
C TYR A 46 -1.83 -3.43 -8.53
N VAL A 47 -2.26 -3.38 -9.79
CA VAL A 47 -3.65 -3.18 -10.18
C VAL A 47 -4.21 -4.47 -10.78
N PRO A 48 -5.37 -4.98 -10.33
CA PRO A 48 -6.07 -6.04 -11.04
C PRO A 48 -6.33 -5.63 -12.50
N ASP A 49 -5.89 -6.45 -13.45
CA ASP A 49 -6.21 -6.25 -14.87
C ASP A 49 -7.73 -6.27 -15.11
N GLU A 50 -8.17 -5.86 -16.31
CA GLU A 50 -9.59 -5.70 -16.60
C GLU A 50 -10.38 -7.01 -16.42
N ALA A 51 -9.78 -8.14 -16.82
CA ALA A 51 -10.39 -9.46 -16.67
C ALA A 51 -10.54 -9.85 -15.19
N SER A 52 -9.49 -9.63 -14.38
CA SER A 52 -9.48 -9.92 -12.95
C SER A 52 -10.43 -9.00 -12.19
N TRP A 53 -10.53 -7.73 -12.58
CA TRP A 53 -11.51 -6.79 -12.03
C TRP A 53 -12.94 -7.22 -12.34
N LYS A 54 -13.25 -7.52 -13.60
CA LYS A 54 -14.57 -8.04 -14.00
C LYS A 54 -14.93 -9.34 -13.27
N LYS A 55 -13.96 -10.15 -12.89
CA LYS A 55 -14.19 -11.38 -12.12
C LYS A 55 -14.39 -11.11 -10.62
N THR A 56 -13.58 -10.24 -10.02
CA THR A 56 -13.42 -10.18 -8.56
C THR A 56 -13.89 -8.90 -7.89
N ALA A 57 -14.12 -7.82 -8.65
CA ALA A 57 -14.59 -6.57 -8.07
C ALA A 57 -15.97 -6.73 -7.43
N PRO A 58 -16.20 -6.09 -6.27
CA PRO A 58 -17.50 -6.05 -5.62
C PRO A 58 -18.52 -5.30 -6.48
N LYS A 59 -19.81 -5.51 -6.19
CA LYS A 59 -20.92 -4.95 -6.99
C LYS A 59 -20.80 -3.43 -7.16
N TRP A 60 -20.45 -2.71 -6.10
CA TRP A 60 -20.34 -1.25 -6.12
C TRP A 60 -19.19 -0.75 -7.00
N ALA A 61 -18.08 -1.48 -7.09
CA ALA A 61 -16.90 -1.09 -7.85
C ALA A 61 -16.82 -1.71 -9.26
N LYS A 62 -17.80 -2.52 -9.66
CA LYS A 62 -17.71 -3.39 -10.84
C LYS A 62 -17.34 -2.66 -12.13
N ASN A 63 -17.93 -1.49 -12.32
CA ASN A 63 -17.75 -0.63 -13.50
C ASN A 63 -16.89 0.61 -13.20
N LEU A 64 -16.27 0.69 -12.02
CA LEU A 64 -15.55 1.88 -11.55
C LEU A 64 -14.03 1.78 -11.69
N ARG A 65 -13.49 0.72 -12.28
CA ARG A 65 -12.03 0.52 -12.39
C ARG A 65 -11.30 1.76 -12.91
N SER A 66 -11.69 2.25 -14.09
CA SER A 66 -11.03 3.40 -14.71
C SER A 66 -11.24 4.68 -13.91
N HIS A 67 -12.43 4.88 -13.33
CA HIS A 67 -12.71 6.02 -12.48
C HIS A 67 -11.80 6.04 -11.24
N ILE A 68 -11.76 4.94 -10.48
CA ILE A 68 -10.92 4.79 -9.28
C ILE A 68 -9.45 5.04 -9.60
N LEU A 69 -8.95 4.43 -10.68
CA LEU A 69 -7.55 4.62 -11.09
C LEU A 69 -7.25 6.06 -11.52
N ASN A 70 -8.18 6.72 -12.20
CA ASN A 70 -8.01 8.12 -12.59
C ASN A 70 -7.98 9.04 -11.37
N VAL A 71 -8.86 8.82 -10.39
CA VAL A 71 -8.85 9.56 -9.12
C VAL A 71 -7.51 9.38 -8.42
N LEU A 72 -7.09 8.14 -8.17
CA LEU A 72 -5.84 7.86 -7.46
C LEU A 72 -4.60 8.39 -8.19
N LYS A 73 -4.57 8.35 -9.53
CA LYS A 73 -3.45 8.86 -10.34
C LYS A 73 -3.42 10.39 -10.44
N SER A 74 -4.53 11.06 -10.19
CA SER A 74 -4.62 12.53 -10.23
C SER A 74 -4.09 13.20 -8.96
N ILE A 75 -4.01 12.45 -7.86
CA ILE A 75 -3.51 12.96 -6.58
C ILE A 75 -1.99 13.13 -6.68
N PRO A 76 -1.45 14.31 -6.30
CA PRO A 76 -0.02 14.58 -6.30
C PRO A 76 0.63 13.95 -5.05
N TRP A 77 0.66 12.62 -5.00
CA TRP A 77 1.29 11.89 -3.90
C TRP A 77 2.73 12.33 -3.72
N ASN A 78 3.19 12.42 -2.47
CA ASN A 78 4.59 12.69 -2.13
C ASN A 78 5.44 11.42 -2.32
N ARG A 79 5.30 10.79 -3.49
CA ARG A 79 5.83 9.47 -3.83
C ARG A 79 5.79 9.26 -5.35
N LYS A 80 6.86 8.71 -5.91
CA LYS A 80 6.90 8.32 -7.34
C LYS A 80 6.32 6.91 -7.50
N LEU A 81 5.34 6.75 -8.40
CA LEU A 81 4.58 5.51 -8.56
C LEU A 81 4.57 5.04 -10.01
N ASP A 82 4.67 3.73 -10.21
CA ASP A 82 4.38 3.05 -11.47
C ASP A 82 3.22 2.05 -11.27
N TRP A 83 2.22 2.10 -12.13
CA TRP A 83 0.96 1.38 -11.96
C TRP A 83 0.91 0.18 -12.91
N VAL A 84 1.08 -1.02 -12.36
CA VAL A 84 1.26 -2.25 -13.14
C VAL A 84 0.03 -3.14 -13.09
N ASN A 85 -0.49 -3.52 -14.26
CA ASN A 85 -1.61 -4.46 -14.35
C ASN A 85 -1.13 -5.88 -14.03
N THR A 86 -1.89 -6.60 -13.19
CA THR A 86 -1.57 -7.96 -12.77
C THR A 86 -2.82 -8.84 -12.66
N LYS A 87 -2.62 -10.16 -12.73
CA LYS A 87 -3.66 -11.16 -12.50
C LYS A 87 -3.92 -11.37 -11.01
N THR A 88 -4.22 -10.29 -10.29
CA THR A 88 -4.54 -10.31 -8.85
C THR A 88 -6.02 -10.04 -8.60
N LYS A 89 -6.51 -10.42 -7.43
CA LYS A 89 -7.91 -10.17 -7.02
C LYS A 89 -8.03 -8.74 -6.48
N VAL A 90 -9.21 -8.15 -6.65
CA VAL A 90 -9.59 -6.90 -5.97
C VAL A 90 -9.66 -7.16 -4.47
N ILE A 91 -9.02 -6.29 -3.68
CA ILE A 91 -9.07 -6.32 -2.22
C ILE A 91 -10.11 -5.29 -1.79
N GLU A 92 -11.24 -5.75 -1.27
CA GLU A 92 -12.27 -4.90 -0.65
C GLU A 92 -12.10 -4.91 0.87
N LYS A 93 -12.28 -3.73 1.48
CA LYS A 93 -12.31 -3.55 2.93
C LYS A 93 -13.40 -2.58 3.35
N ASP A 94 -14.01 -2.86 4.50
CA ASP A 94 -14.88 -1.90 5.19
C ASP A 94 -14.07 -0.70 5.71
N ILE A 95 -14.69 0.48 5.76
CA ILE A 95 -14.01 1.73 6.16
C ILE A 95 -13.41 1.64 7.57
N VAL A 96 -14.09 0.94 8.48
CA VAL A 96 -13.68 0.75 9.88
C VAL A 96 -12.52 -0.24 10.02
N GLU A 97 -12.23 -1.03 8.98
CA GLU A 97 -11.10 -1.95 9.00
C GLU A 97 -9.80 -1.21 8.63
N GLU A 98 -8.84 -1.22 9.55
CA GLU A 98 -7.46 -0.89 9.21
C GLU A 98 -6.90 -1.95 8.26
N PHE A 99 -6.33 -1.50 7.15
CA PHE A 99 -5.55 -2.38 6.30
C PHE A 99 -4.09 -2.34 6.74
N ILE A 100 -3.66 -3.40 7.42
CA ILE A 100 -2.27 -3.64 7.78
C ILE A 100 -1.83 -4.90 7.04
N PHE A 101 -0.77 -4.80 6.26
CA PHE A 101 -0.16 -5.98 5.66
C PHE A 101 0.62 -6.74 6.75
N PRO A 102 0.24 -7.97 7.13
CA PRO A 102 0.92 -8.68 8.21
C PRO A 102 2.41 -8.89 7.91
N GLY A 103 3.24 -8.85 8.95
CA GLY A 103 4.68 -9.04 8.80
C GLY A 103 5.43 -7.86 8.19
N THR A 104 4.85 -6.65 8.23
CA THR A 104 5.50 -5.41 7.80
C THR A 104 5.67 -4.45 8.98
N PRO A 105 6.54 -3.44 8.86
CA PRO A 105 6.69 -2.42 9.90
C PRO A 105 5.38 -1.69 10.22
N GLU A 106 4.43 -1.57 9.27
CA GLU A 106 3.12 -0.95 9.47
C GLU A 106 2.27 -1.66 10.55
N ALA A 107 2.54 -2.94 10.82
CA ALA A 107 1.88 -3.69 11.88
C ALA A 107 2.38 -3.34 13.29
N THR A 108 3.53 -2.68 13.39
CA THR A 108 4.14 -2.30 14.67
C THR A 108 3.60 -0.97 15.19
N LEU A 109 3.76 -0.70 16.49
CA LEU A 109 3.45 0.60 17.07
C LEU A 109 4.26 1.73 16.41
N GLY A 110 5.52 1.46 16.06
CA GLY A 110 6.39 2.44 15.39
C GLY A 110 5.88 2.78 13.99
N GLY A 111 5.54 1.76 13.19
CA GLY A 111 4.98 1.97 11.85
C GLY A 111 3.63 2.69 11.86
N ARG A 112 2.73 2.37 12.81
CA ARG A 112 1.48 3.12 12.95
C ARG A 112 1.70 4.60 13.27
N LYS A 113 2.69 4.94 14.10
CA LYS A 113 3.07 6.34 14.36
C LYS A 113 3.62 7.01 13.10
N TYR A 114 4.43 6.32 12.30
CA TYR A 114 4.95 6.84 11.03
C TYR A 114 3.82 7.09 10.02
N SER A 115 2.88 6.16 9.90
CA SER A 115 1.69 6.32 9.05
C SER A 115 0.87 7.55 9.43
N ALA A 116 0.74 7.84 10.73
CA ALA A 116 0.00 9.01 11.21
C ALA A 116 0.61 10.36 10.81
N PHE A 117 1.89 10.40 10.41
CA PHE A 117 2.49 11.63 9.88
C PHE A 117 2.06 11.94 8.44
N GLY A 118 1.41 11.01 7.73
CA GLY A 118 0.92 11.26 6.38
C GLY A 118 2.02 11.63 5.39
N LEU A 119 3.22 11.04 5.52
CA LEU A 119 4.42 11.45 4.76
C LEU A 119 4.26 11.34 3.24
N PHE A 120 3.31 10.54 2.76
CA PHE A 120 3.01 10.34 1.34
C PHE A 120 1.85 11.19 0.84
N GLU A 121 1.13 11.90 1.73
CA GLU A 121 -0.02 12.73 1.37
C GLU A 121 0.42 14.05 0.71
N PRO A 122 -0.45 14.67 -0.13
CA PRO A 122 -0.20 15.99 -0.68
C PRO A 122 0.11 17.02 0.41
N GLY A 123 1.15 17.84 0.18
CA GLY A 123 1.56 18.87 1.13
C GLY A 123 2.41 18.37 2.30
N SER A 124 2.91 17.13 2.25
CA SER A 124 3.91 16.61 3.18
C SER A 124 5.07 17.61 3.39
N PRO A 125 5.54 17.82 4.63
CA PRO A 125 6.61 18.78 4.93
C PRO A 125 8.00 18.29 4.52
N VAL A 126 8.10 17.02 4.09
CA VAL A 126 9.35 16.38 3.64
C VAL A 126 9.22 16.02 2.17
N SER A 127 10.35 15.96 1.47
CA SER A 127 10.42 15.53 0.08
C SER A 127 10.00 14.05 -0.09
N PRO A 128 9.64 13.61 -1.31
CA PRO A 128 9.35 12.21 -1.59
C PRO A 128 10.52 11.28 -1.23
N GLU A 129 11.75 11.74 -1.48
CA GLU A 129 12.98 11.01 -1.19
C GLU A 129 13.20 10.85 0.33
N GLU A 130 13.02 11.91 1.11
CA GLU A 130 13.12 11.86 2.58
C GLU A 130 12.03 10.98 3.20
N ALA A 131 10.79 11.09 2.73
CA ALA A 131 9.70 10.22 3.17
C ALA A 131 10.03 8.74 2.91
N HIS A 132 10.58 8.43 1.72
CA HIS A 132 10.97 7.08 1.36
C HIS A 132 12.14 6.56 2.22
N GLU A 133 13.16 7.39 2.47
CA GLU A 133 14.32 7.04 3.30
C GLU A 133 13.91 6.72 4.75
N LEU A 134 13.03 7.54 5.35
CA LEU A 134 12.50 7.29 6.69
C LEU A 134 11.81 5.91 6.81
N TRP A 135 11.05 5.52 5.79
CA TRP A 135 10.42 4.19 5.76
C TRP A 135 11.42 3.06 5.48
N CYS A 136 12.47 3.32 4.69
CA CYS A 136 13.58 2.38 4.50
C CYS A 136 14.33 2.10 5.80
N ASP A 137 14.59 3.12 6.60
CA ASP A 137 15.21 2.98 7.92
C ASP A 137 14.34 2.17 8.88
N LEU A 138 13.03 2.42 8.86
CA LEU A 138 12.08 1.66 9.66
C LEU A 138 12.02 0.18 9.24
N GLU A 139 12.03 -0.12 7.93
CA GLU A 139 12.10 -1.48 7.39
C GLU A 139 13.39 -2.20 7.83
N LYS A 140 14.53 -1.51 7.72
CA LYS A 140 15.81 -2.05 8.16
C LYS A 140 15.78 -2.40 9.64
N LYS A 141 15.34 -1.45 10.48
CA LYS A 141 15.23 -1.65 11.93
C LYS A 141 14.25 -2.76 12.29
N PHE A 142 13.13 -2.87 11.58
CA PHE A 142 12.17 -3.95 11.75
C PHE A 142 12.80 -5.32 11.48
N ALA A 143 13.56 -5.46 10.38
CA ALA A 143 14.30 -6.68 10.05
C ALA A 143 15.41 -7.01 11.08
N GLU A 144 16.17 -6.01 11.53
CA GLU A 144 17.23 -6.17 12.53
C GLU A 144 16.69 -6.62 13.90
N GLU A 145 15.47 -6.20 14.26
CA GLU A 145 14.84 -6.57 15.54
C GLU A 145 13.97 -7.84 15.47
N THR A 146 13.79 -8.41 14.28
CA THR A 146 13.04 -9.65 14.09
C THR A 146 13.73 -10.82 14.81
N ARG A 147 12.94 -11.79 15.28
CA ARG A 147 13.43 -13.01 15.94
C ARG A 147 12.59 -14.21 15.51
N GLY A 148 13.20 -15.39 15.54
CA GLY A 148 12.54 -16.65 15.21
C GLY A 148 12.57 -16.97 13.72
N ILE A 149 11.57 -17.73 13.26
CA ILE A 149 11.52 -18.21 11.89
C ILE A 149 10.83 -17.17 11.00
N VAL A 150 11.46 -16.84 9.87
CA VAL A 150 10.92 -15.93 8.87
C VAL A 150 10.84 -16.66 7.53
N THR A 151 9.62 -16.76 7.02
CA THR A 151 9.36 -17.31 5.68
C THR A 151 9.66 -16.28 4.59
N VAL A 152 10.49 -16.66 3.62
CA VAL A 152 10.92 -15.80 2.51
C VAL A 152 10.45 -16.36 1.18
N TYR A 153 9.67 -15.56 0.44
CA TYR A 153 9.20 -15.90 -0.91
C TYR A 153 10.14 -15.30 -1.98
N SER A 154 11.32 -15.88 -2.14
CA SER A 154 12.43 -15.31 -2.93
C SER A 154 12.15 -15.24 -4.45
N LYS A 155 11.51 -16.24 -5.05
CA LYS A 155 11.28 -16.29 -6.52
C LYS A 155 10.46 -15.14 -7.08
N LYS A 156 9.64 -14.50 -6.26
CA LYS A 156 8.77 -13.38 -6.68
C LYS A 156 9.32 -12.01 -6.30
N ALA A 157 10.39 -11.97 -5.50
CA ALA A 157 10.92 -10.72 -4.97
C ALA A 157 11.59 -9.89 -6.08
N LYS A 158 11.21 -8.62 -6.19
CA LYS A 158 11.74 -7.73 -7.22
C LYS A 158 13.19 -7.34 -6.90
N PRO A 159 14.16 -7.42 -7.83
CA PRO A 159 15.57 -7.17 -7.51
C PRO A 159 15.87 -5.82 -6.86
N HIS A 160 15.06 -4.81 -7.16
CA HIS A 160 15.19 -3.45 -6.61
C HIS A 160 14.17 -3.14 -5.52
N SER A 161 13.39 -4.09 -5.01
CA SER A 161 12.48 -3.79 -3.91
C SER A 161 13.26 -3.47 -2.64
N VAL A 162 12.65 -2.65 -1.77
CA VAL A 162 13.14 -2.42 -0.40
C VAL A 162 13.30 -3.75 0.34
N PHE A 163 12.40 -4.71 0.11
CA PHE A 163 12.56 -6.05 0.67
C PHE A 163 13.91 -6.68 0.28
N ASN A 164 14.24 -6.74 -1.01
CA ASN A 164 15.48 -7.37 -1.47
C ASN A 164 16.75 -6.55 -1.18
N LYS A 165 16.65 -5.22 -1.16
CA LYS A 165 17.81 -4.34 -0.98
C LYS A 165 18.10 -4.00 0.47
N ILE A 166 17.10 -4.07 1.35
CA ILE A 166 17.20 -3.62 2.75
C ILE A 166 16.80 -4.72 3.71
N ALA A 167 15.54 -5.17 3.67
CA ALA A 167 15.02 -6.06 4.70
C ALA A 167 15.69 -7.45 4.67
N LEU A 168 15.82 -8.07 3.49
CA LEU A 168 16.40 -9.40 3.34
C LEU A 168 17.88 -9.45 3.77
N PRO A 169 18.77 -8.52 3.34
CA PRO A 169 20.14 -8.46 3.86
C PRO A 169 20.20 -8.26 5.39
N ALA A 170 19.33 -7.41 5.94
CA ALA A 170 19.27 -7.19 7.39
C ALA A 170 18.84 -8.47 8.14
N LEU A 171 17.85 -9.20 7.62
CA LEU A 171 17.42 -10.49 8.16
C LEU A 171 18.53 -11.55 8.05
N GLN A 172 19.24 -11.61 6.93
CA GLN A 172 20.36 -12.56 6.71
C GLN A 172 21.51 -12.33 7.70
N ASN A 173 21.74 -11.08 8.11
CA ASN A 173 22.76 -10.72 9.09
C ASN A 173 22.28 -10.81 10.55
N ASN A 174 20.99 -11.09 10.79
CA ASN A 174 20.42 -11.14 12.12
C ASN A 174 20.52 -12.57 12.70
N ALA A 175 21.47 -12.78 13.62
CA ALA A 175 21.71 -14.08 14.27
C ALA A 175 20.52 -14.64 15.08
N ARG A 176 19.47 -13.83 15.30
CA ARG A 176 18.24 -14.24 16.01
C ARG A 176 17.16 -14.77 15.06
N VAL A 177 17.43 -14.80 13.76
CA VAL A 177 16.48 -15.19 12.71
C VAL A 177 16.95 -16.46 11.99
N SER A 178 16.01 -17.36 11.74
CA SER A 178 16.16 -18.48 10.82
C SER A 178 15.31 -18.23 9.58
N LEU A 179 15.92 -18.24 8.40
CA LEU A 179 15.23 -17.99 7.13
C LEU A 179 14.78 -19.30 6.48
N GLU A 180 13.48 -19.41 6.21
CA GLU A 180 12.88 -20.51 5.46
C GLU A 180 12.42 -20.03 4.09
N TYR A 181 13.08 -20.49 3.04
CA TYR A 181 12.75 -20.11 1.68
C TYR A 181 11.63 -20.99 1.14
N ILE A 182 10.54 -20.36 0.69
CA ILE A 182 9.44 -21.03 0.00
C ILE A 182 9.48 -20.66 -1.48
N ASP A 183 9.50 -21.72 -2.27
CA ASP A 183 9.77 -21.75 -3.70
C ASP A 183 8.51 -21.97 -4.55
#